data_AF-A0A7S3XMP6-F1
#
_entry.id   AF-A0A7S3XMP6-F1
#
_cell.length_a   1.000
_cell.length_b   1.000
_cell.length_c   1.000
_cell.angle_alpha   90.00
_cell.angle_beta   90.00
_cell.angle_gamma   90.00
#
_symmetry.space_group_name_H-M   'P 1'
#
loop_
_entity.id
_entity.type
_entity.pdbx_description
1 polymer ?
#
loop_
_entity_poly.entity_id
_entity_poly.type
_entity_poly.pdbx_seq_one_letter_code
_entity_poly.pdbx_strand_id
1 'polypeptide(L)'
;ITVACHDAERIRFNQLIGTYSFDFLGVYLSENHEIYRQWIGVIDNKSKKDKGPQGWIKLSITLLGPGDRQKVHNIEEEIDKELKDDFEAGQIGGMVLSGPTMKQELNFLVVTIFRGEDLPNYSSMGTPSIKAYVRVDFAANPKTARTRAVSV
;
A
#
# COMPACT_ATOMS: atom_id res chain seq x y z
N ILE A 1 -0.53 -4.37 3.36
CA ILE A 1 -1.83 -3.64 3.41
C ILE A 1 -1.89 -2.72 2.21
N THR A 2 -3.00 -2.66 1.48
CA THR A 2 -3.16 -1.70 0.36
C THR A 2 -4.34 -0.79 0.64
N VAL A 3 -4.08 0.51 0.58
CA VAL A 3 -5.08 1.59 0.70
C VAL A 3 -5.33 2.14 -0.70
N ALA A 4 -6.59 2.25 -1.11
CA ALA A 4 -6.99 2.75 -2.41
C ALA A 4 -8.07 3.83 -2.27
N CYS A 5 -7.90 4.94 -2.96
CA CYS A 5 -8.90 5.99 -3.07
C CYS A 5 -9.61 5.88 -4.42
N HIS A 6 -10.94 5.87 -4.38
CA HIS A 6 -11.79 5.72 -5.55
C HIS A 6 -12.75 6.90 -5.65
N ASP A 7 -12.92 7.39 -6.88
CA ASP A 7 -14.01 8.30 -7.20
C ASP A 7 -15.30 7.49 -7.33
N ALA A 8 -16.31 7.91 -6.57
CA ALA A 8 -17.58 7.20 -6.44
C ALA A 8 -18.55 7.69 -7.51
N GLU A 9 -18.77 6.85 -8.52
CA GLU A 9 -19.67 7.15 -9.64
C GLU A 9 -21.01 6.45 -9.46
N ARG A 10 -22.11 7.17 -9.66
CA ARG A 10 -23.46 6.61 -9.43
C ARG A 10 -23.95 5.69 -10.56
N ILE A 11 -23.42 5.86 -11.77
CA ILE A 11 -23.92 5.19 -12.99
C ILE A 11 -22.84 4.33 -13.66
N ARG A 12 -21.56 4.64 -13.44
CA ARG A 12 -20.40 3.94 -14.02
C ARG A 12 -19.63 3.17 -12.94
N PHE A 13 -18.59 2.44 -13.36
CA PHE A 13 -17.65 1.84 -12.43
C PHE A 13 -16.82 2.92 -11.72
N ASN A 14 -16.61 2.75 -10.42
CA ASN A 14 -15.77 3.63 -9.62
C ASN A 14 -14.36 3.73 -10.21
N GLN A 15 -13.89 4.97 -10.40
CA GLN A 15 -12.58 5.23 -10.97
C GLN A 15 -11.52 5.21 -9.86
N LEU A 16 -10.36 4.61 -10.11
CA LEU A 16 -9.24 4.65 -9.16
C LEU A 16 -8.58 6.04 -9.24
N ILE A 17 -8.45 6.72 -8.10
CA ILE A 17 -7.69 7.98 -7.98
C ILE A 17 -6.22 7.66 -7.68
N GLY A 18 -5.99 6.69 -6.79
CA GLY A 18 -4.63 6.24 -6.49
C GLY A 18 -4.60 5.18 -5.40
N THR A 19 -3.45 4.52 -5.30
CA THR A 19 -3.18 3.48 -4.30
C THR A 19 -1.89 3.76 -3.56
N TYR A 20 -1.80 3.23 -2.35
CA TYR A 20 -0.56 3.13 -1.58
C TYR A 20 -0.52 1.78 -0.88
N SER A 21 0.63 1.12 -0.86
CA SER A 21 0.81 -0.17 -0.21
C SER A 21 1.85 -0.10 0.89
N PHE A 22 1.49 -0.63 2.05
CA PHE A 22 2.36 -0.79 3.22
C PHE A 22 2.75 -2.25 3.39
N ASP A 23 3.98 -2.47 3.84
CA ASP A 23 4.39 -3.77 4.36
C ASP A 23 3.89 -3.95 5.80
N PHE A 24 3.33 -5.13 6.08
CA PHE A 24 2.84 -5.46 7.42
C PHE A 24 3.98 -5.48 8.43
N LEU A 25 5.10 -6.09 8.07
CA LEU A 25 6.24 -6.21 8.97
C LEU A 25 6.87 -4.84 9.23
N GLY A 26 6.98 -3.99 8.20
CA GLY A 26 7.44 -2.61 8.36
C GLY A 26 6.60 -1.78 9.34
N VAL A 27 5.27 -1.90 9.29
CA VAL A 27 4.37 -1.22 10.25
C VAL A 27 4.44 -1.86 11.62
N TYR A 28 4.62 -3.18 11.71
CA TYR A 28 4.76 -3.84 13.01
C TYR A 28 6.10 -3.51 13.67
N LEU A 29 7.17 -3.29 12.91
CA LEU A 29 8.47 -2.92 13.46
C LEU A 29 8.61 -1.41 13.74
N SER A 30 7.62 -0.59 13.37
CA SER A 30 7.63 0.82 13.71
C SER A 30 7.36 1.03 15.20
N GLU A 31 7.69 2.24 15.68
CA GLU A 31 7.45 2.60 17.06
C GLU A 31 5.97 2.44 17.42
N ASN A 32 5.67 1.81 18.55
CA ASN A 32 4.31 1.53 19.02
C ASN A 32 3.47 0.66 18.05
N HIS A 33 4.12 -0.03 17.11
CA HIS A 33 3.48 -0.82 16.06
C HIS A 33 2.48 -0.01 15.22
N GLU A 34 2.74 1.29 15.04
CA GLU A 34 1.82 2.18 14.36
C GLU A 34 2.50 3.13 13.36
N ILE A 35 1.72 3.52 12.37
CA ILE A 35 1.87 4.74 11.59
C ILE A 35 0.75 5.65 12.07
N TYR A 36 1.06 6.82 12.59
CA TYR A 36 0.04 7.69 13.17
C TYR A 36 -0.02 9.05 12.46
N ARG A 37 -1.22 9.41 11.97
CA ARG A 37 -1.55 10.70 11.35
C ARG A 37 -0.58 11.14 10.25
N GLN A 38 -0.03 10.18 9.51
CA GLN A 38 0.94 10.45 8.48
C GLN A 38 0.26 10.73 7.14
N TRP A 39 0.68 11.81 6.47
CA TRP A 39 0.31 12.09 5.08
C TRP A 39 1.05 11.13 4.14
N ILE A 40 0.29 10.40 3.33
CA ILE A 40 0.82 9.53 2.28
C ILE A 40 0.40 10.02 0.90
N GLY A 41 1.31 9.96 -0.06
CA GLY A 41 1.01 10.28 -1.45
C GLY A 41 0.39 9.08 -2.15
N VAL A 42 -0.81 9.21 -2.70
CA VAL A 42 -1.42 8.15 -3.51
C VAL A 42 -1.01 8.29 -4.97
N ILE A 43 -0.76 7.15 -5.62
CA ILE A 43 -0.31 7.11 -7.01
C ILE A 43 -1.26 6.22 -7.81
N ASP A 44 -1.68 6.66 -8.99
CA ASP A 44 -2.39 5.78 -9.92
C ASP A 44 -1.39 4.84 -10.60
N ASN A 45 -1.45 3.56 -10.23
CA ASN A 45 -0.58 2.53 -10.77
C ASN A 45 -1.13 1.88 -12.06
N LYS A 46 -2.32 2.27 -12.53
CA LYS A 46 -2.96 1.74 -13.75
C LYS A 46 -2.74 2.65 -14.95
N SER A 47 -2.66 3.96 -14.74
CA SER A 47 -2.42 4.93 -15.80
C SER A 47 -0.94 5.05 -16.15
N LYS A 48 -0.62 5.03 -17.45
CA LYS A 48 0.74 5.28 -17.94
C LYS A 48 1.07 6.78 -18.08
N LYS A 49 0.06 7.64 -18.00
CA LYS A 49 0.19 9.09 -18.19
C LYS A 49 0.54 9.79 -16.89
N ASP A 50 0.03 9.26 -15.78
CA ASP A 50 0.15 9.87 -14.47
C ASP A 50 1.54 9.57 -13.90
N LYS A 51 2.34 10.62 -13.77
CA LYS A 51 3.69 10.57 -13.21
C LYS A 51 3.68 11.33 -11.88
N GLY A 52 3.75 10.60 -10.78
CA GLY A 52 3.86 11.15 -9.43
C GLY A 52 2.57 11.06 -8.61
N PRO A 53 2.57 11.63 -7.39
CA PRO A 53 1.44 11.61 -6.48
C PRO A 53 0.23 12.34 -7.07
N GLN A 54 -0.92 11.67 -7.10
CA GLN A 54 -2.21 12.25 -7.54
C GLN A 54 -2.91 13.03 -6.42
N GLY A 55 -2.57 12.73 -5.17
CA GLY A 55 -3.14 13.37 -4.00
C GLY A 55 -2.50 12.85 -2.72
N TRP A 56 -2.97 13.36 -1.59
CA TRP A 56 -2.46 13.03 -0.27
C TRP A 56 -3.58 12.55 0.63
N ILE A 57 -3.31 11.50 1.42
CA ILE A 57 -4.25 10.95 2.39
C ILE A 57 -3.55 10.94 3.74
N LYS A 58 -4.18 11.53 4.75
CA LYS A 58 -3.73 11.44 6.14
C LYS A 58 -4.36 10.20 6.77
N LEU A 59 -3.54 9.30 7.31
CA LEU A 59 -4.05 8.06 7.91
C LEU A 59 -3.25 7.61 9.13
N SER A 60 -3.90 6.79 9.94
CA SER A 60 -3.29 6.05 11.05
C SER A 60 -3.54 4.55 10.87
N ILE A 61 -2.52 3.73 11.06
CA ILE A 61 -2.56 2.27 11.04
C ILE A 61 -1.85 1.77 12.29
N THR A 62 -2.51 0.91 13.06
CA THR A 62 -1.89 0.22 14.21
C THR A 62 -2.00 -1.28 13.97
N LEU A 63 -0.91 -2.00 14.21
CA LEU A 63 -0.86 -3.46 14.14
C LEU A 63 -0.62 -4.03 15.52
N LEU A 64 -1.52 -4.90 15.99
CA LEU A 64 -1.42 -5.50 17.31
C LEU A 64 -1.26 -7.01 17.19
N GLY A 65 -0.20 -7.54 17.80
CA GLY A 65 -0.01 -8.95 18.05
C GLY A 65 -0.61 -9.38 19.39
N PRO A 66 -0.62 -10.69 19.69
CA PRO A 66 -1.07 -11.20 20.97
C PRO A 66 -0.22 -10.65 22.13
N GLY A 67 -0.86 -9.92 23.05
CA GLY A 67 -0.19 -9.31 24.21
C GLY A 67 0.28 -7.87 24.01
N ASP A 68 0.20 -7.35 22.79
CA ASP A 68 0.56 -5.96 22.50
C ASP A 68 -0.51 -4.99 23.01
N ARG A 69 -0.09 -3.77 23.36
CA ARG A 69 -0.99 -2.70 23.80
C ARG A 69 -0.93 -1.55 22.81
N GLN A 70 -2.09 -1.07 22.40
CA GLN A 70 -2.19 0.14 21.59
C GLN A 70 -1.75 1.35 22.41
N LYS A 71 -0.95 2.23 21.79
CA LYS A 71 -0.63 3.53 22.36
C LYS A 71 -1.89 4.40 22.44
N VAL A 72 -2.10 5.02 23.60
CA VAL A 72 -3.18 5.97 23.81
C VAL A 72 -2.68 7.34 23.38
N HIS A 73 -3.37 7.96 22.43
CA HIS A 73 -3.08 9.30 21.92
C HIS A 73 -4.05 10.31 22.51
N ASN A 74 -3.56 11.51 22.80
CA ASN A 74 -4.43 12.63 23.21
C ASN A 74 -4.81 13.45 21.97
N ILE A 75 -5.94 13.08 21.38
CA ILE A 75 -6.37 13.60 20.08
C ILE A 75 -6.54 15.12 20.11
N GLU A 76 -7.05 15.68 21.22
CA GLU A 76 -7.34 17.12 21.32
C GLU A 76 -6.05 17.96 21.36
N GLU A 77 -5.09 17.57 22.20
CA GLU A 77 -3.79 18.24 22.28
C GLU A 77 -3.00 18.16 20.96
N GLU A 78 -3.09 17.03 20.27
CA GLU A 78 -2.41 16.80 19.00
C GLU A 78 -3.04 17.59 17.85
N ILE A 79 -4.38 17.66 17.79
CA ILE A 79 -5.08 18.49 16.81
C ILE A 79 -4.74 19.97 17.03
N ASP A 80 -4.76 20.44 18.28
CA ASP A 80 -4.40 21.83 18.60
C ASP A 80 -2.96 22.16 18.20
N LYS A 81 -2.05 21.20 18.36
CA LYS A 81 -0.66 21.36 17.94
C LYS A 81 -0.53 21.41 16.42
N GLU A 82 -1.21 20.53 15.70
CA GLU A 82 -1.20 20.54 14.23
C GLU A 82 -1.80 21.82 13.65
N LEU A 83 -2.92 22.32 14.21
CA LEU A 83 -3.52 23.60 13.80
C LEU A 83 -2.57 24.77 14.03
N LYS A 84 -1.79 24.77 15.11
CA LYS A 84 -0.76 25.78 15.37
C LYS A 84 0.40 25.66 14.38
N ASP A 85 0.91 24.46 14.14
CA ASP A 85 1.99 24.21 13.20
C ASP A 85 1.60 24.62 11.76
N ASP A 86 0.37 24.30 11.33
CA ASP A 86 -0.18 24.70 10.03
C ASP A 86 -0.33 26.23 9.91
N PHE A 87 -0.75 26.89 11.00
CA PHE A 87 -0.87 28.34 11.05
C PHE A 87 0.50 29.03 11.01
N GLU A 88 1.50 28.52 11.75
CA GLU A 88 2.87 29.03 11.80
C GLU A 88 3.64 28.78 10.49
N ALA A 89 3.34 27.68 9.79
CA ALA A 89 3.87 27.41 8.45
C ALA A 89 3.29 28.34 7.36
N GLY A 90 2.43 29.30 7.72
CA GLY A 90 1.85 30.28 6.79
C GLY A 90 0.78 29.70 5.88
N GLN A 91 0.22 28.52 6.19
CA GLN A 91 -0.86 27.88 5.41
C GLN A 91 -2.25 28.44 5.76
N ILE A 92 -2.34 29.76 5.90
CA ILE A 92 -3.63 30.43 6.08
C ILE A 92 -4.30 30.56 4.71
N GLY A 93 -5.30 29.70 4.45
CA GLY A 93 -6.34 30.00 3.45
C GLY A 93 -6.16 29.47 2.03
N GLY A 94 -5.46 28.35 1.82
CA GLY A 94 -5.47 27.68 0.53
C GLY A 94 -4.74 26.35 0.55
N MET A 95 -5.46 25.26 0.27
CA MET A 95 -4.89 24.01 -0.22
C MET A 95 -4.07 24.30 -1.49
N VAL A 96 -2.83 24.77 -1.34
CA VAL A 96 -1.89 24.95 -2.45
C VAL A 96 -0.76 23.95 -2.25
N LEU A 97 -1.03 22.73 -2.73
CA LEU A 97 -0.18 22.05 -3.70
C LEU A 97 1.28 21.82 -3.34
N SER A 98 1.61 21.59 -2.07
CA SER A 98 2.87 20.97 -1.70
C SER A 98 2.61 20.03 -0.54
N GLY A 99 1.99 18.88 -0.86
CA GLY A 99 2.11 17.76 0.07
C GLY A 99 3.58 17.40 0.25
N PRO A 100 3.91 16.64 1.31
CA PRO A 100 5.28 16.44 1.75
C PRO A 100 6.20 16.07 0.58
N THR A 101 7.35 16.75 0.48
CA THR A 101 8.31 16.57 -0.62
C THR A 101 8.80 15.12 -0.67
N MET A 102 8.13 14.28 -1.44
CA MET A 102 8.44 12.87 -1.57
C MET A 102 9.47 12.69 -2.68
N LYS A 103 10.71 12.35 -2.31
CA LYS A 103 11.74 11.98 -3.29
C LYS A 103 11.39 10.63 -3.87
N GLN A 104 10.96 10.61 -5.13
CA GLN A 104 10.69 9.37 -5.85
C GLN A 104 11.98 8.85 -6.47
N GLU A 105 12.49 7.74 -5.97
CA GLU A 105 13.65 7.05 -6.53
C GLU A 105 13.20 5.84 -7.36
N LEU A 106 13.78 5.69 -8.56
CA LEU A 106 13.50 4.54 -9.41
C LEU A 106 14.33 3.35 -8.92
N ASN A 107 13.65 2.35 -8.39
CA ASN A 107 14.25 1.09 -7.97
C ASN A 107 13.70 -0.05 -8.83
N PHE A 108 14.57 -1.01 -9.18
CA PHE A 108 14.19 -2.22 -9.89
C PHE A 108 14.18 -3.40 -8.92
N LEU A 109 13.00 -4.01 -8.76
CA LEU A 109 12.88 -5.28 -8.04
C LEU A 109 13.09 -6.43 -9.03
N VAL A 110 14.15 -7.20 -8.82
CA VAL A 110 14.43 -8.43 -9.58
C VAL A 110 14.07 -9.63 -8.73
N VAL A 111 13.12 -10.45 -9.21
CA VAL A 111 12.71 -11.69 -8.56
C VAL A 111 13.10 -12.86 -9.44
N THR A 112 13.96 -13.74 -8.94
CA THR A 112 14.41 -14.94 -9.63
C THR A 112 13.84 -16.17 -8.95
N ILE A 113 13.10 -16.99 -9.69
CA ILE A 113 12.47 -18.21 -9.20
C ILE A 113 13.28 -19.40 -9.70
N PHE A 114 13.91 -20.15 -8.80
CA PHE A 114 14.80 -21.26 -9.17
C PHE A 114 14.10 -22.61 -9.18
N ARG A 115 13.43 -23.00 -8.09
CA ARG A 115 12.80 -24.33 -7.95
C ARG A 115 11.67 -24.30 -6.92
N GLY A 116 10.66 -25.14 -7.10
CA GLY A 116 9.66 -25.48 -6.09
C GLY A 116 9.71 -26.98 -5.81
N GLU A 117 9.76 -27.37 -4.54
CA GLU A 117 9.88 -28.76 -4.07
C GLU A 117 8.73 -29.07 -3.11
N ASP A 118 8.37 -30.36 -2.98
CA ASP A 118 7.36 -30.87 -2.05
C ASP A 118 5.99 -30.15 -2.10
N LEU A 119 5.56 -29.76 -3.29
CA LEU A 119 4.27 -29.11 -3.50
C LEU A 119 3.12 -30.11 -3.30
N PRO A 120 2.03 -29.72 -2.60
CA PRO A 120 0.92 -30.62 -2.34
C PRO A 120 0.21 -31.01 -3.64
N ASN A 121 -0.05 -32.31 -3.79
CA ASN A 121 -0.82 -32.85 -4.92
C ASN A 121 -2.27 -32.39 -4.81
N TYR A 122 -2.67 -31.47 -5.69
CA TYR A 122 -4.06 -31.05 -5.85
C TYR A 122 -4.56 -31.55 -7.21
N SER A 123 -4.96 -32.82 -7.30
CA SER A 123 -5.63 -33.34 -8.50
C SER A 123 -7.09 -33.67 -8.20
N SER A 124 -7.98 -33.24 -9.09
CA SER A 124 -9.44 -33.44 -8.96
C SER A 124 -9.93 -34.81 -9.47
N MET A 125 -9.06 -35.61 -10.09
CA MET A 125 -9.41 -36.89 -10.70
C MET A 125 -8.20 -37.84 -10.75
N GLY A 126 -7.96 -38.57 -9.66
CA GLY A 126 -7.31 -39.89 -9.62
C GLY A 126 -5.87 -40.06 -10.13
N THR A 127 -5.29 -39.05 -10.77
CA THR A 127 -3.92 -39.05 -11.28
C THR A 127 -3.14 -37.97 -10.55
N PRO A 128 -2.06 -38.30 -9.82
CA PRO A 128 -1.21 -37.29 -9.19
C PRO A 128 -0.44 -36.57 -10.28
N SER A 129 -0.93 -35.39 -10.69
CA SER A 129 -0.22 -34.50 -11.59
C SER A 129 -0.48 -33.06 -11.18
N ILE A 130 0.58 -32.28 -11.00
CA ILE A 130 0.47 -30.87 -10.61
C ILE A 130 0.82 -30.01 -11.83
N LYS A 131 -0.08 -29.11 -12.23
CA LYS A 131 0.23 -28.04 -13.19
C LYS A 131 0.48 -26.75 -12.43
N ALA A 132 1.73 -26.53 -12.02
CA ALA A 132 2.13 -25.39 -11.20
C ALA A 132 2.63 -24.22 -12.06
N TYR A 133 2.34 -23.00 -11.60
CA TYR A 133 2.97 -21.77 -12.06
C TYR A 133 3.15 -20.83 -10.86
N VAL A 134 4.11 -19.93 -10.93
CA VAL A 134 4.35 -18.93 -9.88
C VAL A 134 3.91 -17.57 -10.40
N ARG A 135 3.13 -16.85 -9.60
CA ARG A 135 2.70 -15.48 -9.85
C ARG A 135 3.32 -14.56 -8.81
N VAL A 136 3.93 -13.48 -9.28
CA VAL A 136 4.54 -12.44 -8.46
C VAL A 136 3.75 -11.15 -8.66
N ASP A 137 3.20 -10.67 -7.55
CA ASP A 137 2.47 -9.41 -7.46
C ASP A 137 3.27 -8.46 -6.56
N PHE A 138 3.47 -7.23 -6.99
CA PHE A 138 4.19 -6.22 -6.20
C PHE A 138 3.39 -4.91 -6.16
N ALA A 139 3.20 -4.33 -4.97
CA ALA A 139 2.58 -3.03 -4.75
C ALA A 139 1.26 -2.80 -5.55
N ALA A 140 0.40 -3.82 -5.59
CA ALA A 140 -0.86 -3.82 -6.33
C ALA A 140 -0.72 -3.53 -7.84
N ASN A 141 0.46 -3.77 -8.43
CA ASN A 141 0.71 -3.60 -9.85
C ASN A 141 -0.29 -4.46 -10.67
N PRO A 142 -1.08 -3.85 -11.58
CA PRO A 142 -2.06 -4.58 -12.37
C PRO A 142 -1.42 -5.59 -13.33
N LYS A 143 -0.13 -5.41 -13.66
CA LYS A 143 0.63 -6.37 -14.47
C LYS A 143 1.35 -7.35 -13.55
N THR A 144 0.80 -8.54 -13.46
CA THR A 144 1.34 -9.62 -12.65
C THR A 144 2.36 -10.40 -13.49
N ALA A 145 3.55 -10.62 -12.91
CA ALA A 145 4.56 -11.43 -13.56
C ALA A 145 4.26 -12.90 -13.25
N ARG A 146 4.16 -13.75 -14.28
CA ARG A 146 3.93 -15.18 -14.08
C ARG A 146 4.94 -16.02 -14.84
N THR A 147 5.36 -17.12 -14.22
CA THR A 147 6.16 -18.14 -14.91
C THR A 147 5.28 -18.97 -15.86
N ARG A 148 5.92 -19.73 -16.75
CA ARG A 148 5.22 -20.73 -17.55
C ARG A 148 4.69 -21.83 -16.63
N ALA A 149 3.50 -22.33 -16.92
CA ALA A 149 2.99 -23.51 -16.23
C ALA A 149 3.83 -24.73 -16.60
N VAL A 150 4.31 -25.45 -15.58
CA VAL A 150 5.06 -26.70 -15.72
C VAL A 150 4.24 -27.82 -15.10
N SER A 151 4.13 -28.93 -15.82
CA SER A 151 3.52 -30.16 -15.28
C SER A 151 4.61 -30.93 -14.54
N VAL A 152 4.36 -31.25 -13.27
CA VAL A 152 5.20 -32.07 -12.39
C VAL A 152 4.45 -33.33 -12.03
#